data_AF-A0A948SG61-F1
#
_entry.id   AF-A0A948SG61-F1
#
_cell.length_a   1.000
_cell.length_b   1.000
_cell.length_c   1.000
_cell.angle_alpha   90.00
_cell.angle_beta   90.00
_cell.angle_gamma   90.00
#
_symmetry.space_group_name_H-M   'P 1'
#
loop_
_entity.id
_entity.type
_entity.pdbx_description
1 polymer ?
#
loop_
_entity_poly.entity_id
_entity_poly.type
_entity_poly.pdbx_seq_one_letter_code
_entity_poly.pdbx_strand_id
1 'polypeptide(L)'
;MSAVRPPLRMAVVAIAAVSLALPGLAAAQEPGPVNQAQHRDILIASDMWSREPRIMGVALNFTDIIGVPGLDISDENQTLDQARAAVLGAGGAWNDDVTCNPPEDWSSKLSAYTTAVGTTQYVQSWGEAFNAVNWDVVQVQFSWPPRPSRMQGSDFEVTLNDGTKVTPDNATVGPNFEYNEGTTVVLNGPALGNRLPKGDPGVRYPVSVKVVSDSTPLQLVGPKGRLVSAVGLTGTNDRTPYDDQPADPAKWTGPRMIAAKITRMSTDGEGGPALLASGLLPNDGVAIFGKANAKYRVRIATLGGAFSPNGSRAMYPDEYRSFFQLVARTKSGRTVPIVRSNHRYLVDGEPITVVGIADRTLKAPRDQWNQCLQDDSENQIDIVLKGSRAGMRKLVAVRVPAQGNGYKPLYNDGGPGSTPAPGTRYTAPSPRQTMRLIDGLDNPLQTTFVRRK
;
A
#
# COMPACT_ATOMS: atom_id res chain seq x y z
N MET A 1 34.97 29.07 -75.02
CA MET A 1 34.06 30.23 -74.99
C MET A 1 32.74 29.74 -74.41
N SER A 2 32.53 30.00 -73.12
CA SER A 2 31.41 29.47 -72.32
C SER A 2 30.22 30.43 -72.33
N ALA A 3 29.02 29.86 -72.45
CA ALA A 3 27.74 30.55 -72.47
C ALA A 3 27.25 30.92 -71.06
N VAL A 4 26.58 32.07 -70.94
CA VAL A 4 25.93 32.60 -69.74
C VAL A 4 24.48 32.95 -70.08
N ARG A 5 23.51 32.55 -69.24
CA ARG A 5 22.14 33.08 -69.19
C ARG A 5 21.74 33.30 -67.71
N PRO A 6 21.09 34.42 -67.35
CA PRO A 6 20.54 34.65 -66.01
C PRO A 6 18.97 34.77 -66.07
N PRO A 7 18.24 35.19 -65.00
CA PRO A 7 17.42 34.27 -64.20
C PRO A 7 15.91 34.62 -64.16
N LEU A 8 15.06 33.65 -63.79
CA LEU A 8 13.64 33.87 -63.52
C LEU A 8 13.36 33.64 -62.02
N ARG A 9 12.86 34.67 -61.33
CA ARG A 9 12.37 34.62 -59.95
C ARG A 9 10.85 34.39 -59.90
N MET A 10 10.46 33.71 -58.84
CA MET A 10 9.14 33.18 -58.48
C MET A 10 8.00 34.19 -58.46
N ALA A 11 6.79 33.73 -58.81
CA ALA A 11 5.52 34.26 -58.32
C ALA A 11 4.68 33.11 -57.75
N VAL A 12 4.25 33.29 -56.50
CA VAL A 12 3.51 32.36 -55.64
C VAL A 12 2.03 32.34 -56.04
N VAL A 13 1.46 31.16 -56.29
CA VAL A 13 0.01 30.96 -56.41
C VAL A 13 -0.50 30.45 -55.08
N ALA A 14 -1.42 31.22 -54.49
CA ALA A 14 -2.11 30.89 -53.25
C ALA A 14 -3.10 29.73 -53.46
N ILE A 15 -2.90 28.63 -52.74
CA ILE A 15 -3.91 27.59 -52.56
C ILE A 15 -4.55 27.84 -51.19
N ALA A 16 -5.82 28.23 -51.21
CA ALA A 16 -6.66 28.29 -50.02
C ALA A 16 -6.89 26.86 -49.51
N ALA A 17 -6.24 26.50 -48.41
CA ALA A 17 -6.58 25.29 -47.65
C ALA A 17 -7.82 25.59 -46.81
N VAL A 18 -8.93 24.92 -47.14
CA VAL A 18 -10.10 24.82 -46.27
C VAL A 18 -9.66 24.06 -45.01
N SER A 19 -9.47 24.78 -43.91
CA SER A 19 -9.28 24.21 -42.58
C SER A 19 -10.60 23.58 -42.13
N LEU A 20 -10.78 22.29 -42.41
CA LEU A 20 -11.70 21.48 -41.63
C LEU A 20 -11.21 21.50 -40.18
N ALA A 21 -11.91 22.24 -39.33
CA ALA A 21 -11.75 22.17 -37.88
C ALA A 21 -12.17 20.77 -37.43
N LEU A 22 -11.24 19.83 -37.48
CA LEU A 22 -11.30 18.65 -36.62
C LEU A 22 -11.27 19.19 -35.18
N PRO A 23 -12.24 18.83 -34.31
CA PRO A 23 -12.04 19.05 -32.89
C PRO A 23 -10.69 18.41 -32.55
N GLY A 24 -9.77 19.21 -32.02
CA GLY A 24 -8.46 18.71 -31.63
C GLY A 24 -8.66 17.48 -30.78
N LEU A 25 -8.26 16.32 -31.30
CA LEU A 25 -8.02 15.16 -30.46
C LEU A 25 -6.94 15.64 -29.50
N ALA A 26 -7.36 15.99 -28.27
CA ALA A 26 -6.42 16.13 -27.18
C ALA A 26 -5.59 14.84 -27.20
N ALA A 27 -4.29 14.96 -27.44
CA ALA A 27 -3.41 13.82 -27.34
C ALA A 27 -3.65 13.23 -25.94
N ALA A 28 -4.02 11.95 -25.88
CA ALA A 28 -4.16 11.28 -24.59
C ALA A 28 -2.84 11.47 -23.85
N GLN A 29 -2.88 12.05 -22.65
CA GLN A 29 -1.68 12.26 -21.85
C GLN A 29 -1.03 10.90 -21.58
N GLU A 30 0.27 10.81 -21.83
CA GLU A 30 1.01 9.57 -21.64
C GLU A 30 1.04 9.19 -20.15
N PRO A 31 0.71 7.93 -19.79
CA PRO A 31 0.81 7.48 -18.42
C PRO A 31 2.26 7.56 -17.92
N GLY A 32 2.46 7.87 -16.63
CA GLY A 32 3.79 7.92 -16.02
C GLY A 32 4.45 6.53 -15.91
N PRO A 33 5.77 6.46 -15.67
CA PRO A 33 6.53 5.22 -15.67
C PRO A 33 6.07 4.19 -14.62
N VAL A 34 5.71 4.63 -13.41
CA VAL A 34 5.17 3.74 -12.36
C VAL A 34 3.82 3.19 -12.80
N ASN A 35 2.94 4.06 -13.28
CA ASN A 35 1.63 3.68 -13.79
C ASN A 35 1.74 2.66 -14.93
N GLN A 36 2.55 2.94 -15.97
CA GLN A 36 2.78 2.01 -17.08
C GLN A 36 3.30 0.64 -16.62
N ALA A 37 4.16 0.63 -15.59
CA ALA A 37 4.75 -0.60 -15.11
C ALA A 37 3.78 -1.45 -14.29
N GLN A 38 3.00 -0.82 -13.41
CA GLN A 38 2.03 -1.51 -12.57
C GLN A 38 0.85 -2.05 -13.35
N HIS A 39 0.45 -1.42 -14.46
CA HIS A 39 -0.65 -1.90 -15.30
C HIS A 39 -0.23 -3.03 -16.27
N ARG A 40 0.99 -3.56 -16.14
CA ARG A 40 1.39 -4.76 -16.87
C ARG A 40 0.76 -5.98 -16.22
N ASP A 41 0.20 -6.86 -17.03
CA ASP A 41 -0.37 -8.14 -16.61
C ASP A 41 0.74 -9.11 -16.14
N ILE A 42 1.33 -8.84 -14.98
CA ILE A 42 2.37 -9.63 -14.33
C ILE A 42 1.97 -9.81 -12.87
N LEU A 43 1.52 -11.02 -12.56
CA LEU A 43 1.27 -11.50 -11.21
C LEU A 43 2.02 -12.82 -11.07
N ILE A 44 2.85 -12.95 -10.04
CA ILE A 44 3.71 -14.12 -9.83
C ILE A 44 3.50 -14.57 -8.39
N ALA A 45 2.97 -15.78 -8.22
CA ALA A 45 2.66 -16.31 -6.89
C ALA A 45 1.82 -15.34 -6.03
N SER A 46 0.98 -14.52 -6.67
CA SER A 46 0.20 -13.50 -6.00
C SER A 46 -0.82 -14.09 -5.07
N ASP A 47 -0.86 -13.56 -3.86
CA ASP A 47 -1.70 -14.09 -2.79
C ASP A 47 -3.17 -14.04 -3.16
N MET A 48 -3.89 -15.10 -2.80
CA MET A 48 -5.33 -15.10 -2.70
C MET A 48 -5.71 -15.38 -1.24
N TRP A 49 -6.82 -14.79 -0.82
CA TRP A 49 -7.29 -14.79 0.56
C TRP A 49 -8.61 -15.57 0.73
N SER A 50 -9.23 -15.98 -0.37
CA SER A 50 -10.42 -16.81 -0.40
C SER A 50 -10.39 -17.75 -1.61
N ARG A 51 -11.20 -18.81 -1.57
CA ARG A 51 -11.44 -19.68 -2.72
C ARG A 51 -12.41 -19.08 -3.73
N GLU A 52 -13.03 -17.95 -3.39
CA GLU A 52 -14.02 -17.26 -4.21
C GLU A 52 -13.66 -15.77 -4.37
N PRO A 53 -13.91 -15.19 -5.55
CA PRO A 53 -13.68 -13.77 -5.82
C PRO A 53 -14.69 -12.91 -5.06
N ARG A 54 -14.20 -11.93 -4.29
CA ARG A 54 -15.02 -10.93 -3.59
C ARG A 54 -14.18 -9.72 -3.21
N ILE A 55 -14.85 -8.60 -2.94
CA ILE A 55 -14.27 -7.53 -2.13
C ILE A 55 -14.32 -8.00 -0.67
N MET A 56 -13.17 -8.00 0.00
CA MET A 56 -13.04 -8.37 1.40
C MET A 56 -13.28 -7.22 2.35
N GLY A 57 -12.94 -6.00 1.94
CA GLY A 57 -13.15 -4.80 2.72
C GLY A 57 -12.86 -3.54 1.93
N VAL A 58 -13.46 -2.46 2.40
CA VAL A 58 -13.26 -1.08 1.93
C VAL A 58 -12.90 -0.24 3.14
N ALA A 59 -12.00 0.73 2.99
CA ALA A 59 -11.70 1.71 4.01
C ALA A 59 -11.24 3.03 3.40
N LEU A 60 -11.63 4.15 4.01
CA LEU A 60 -10.87 5.38 3.88
C LEU A 60 -9.56 5.19 4.63
N ASN A 61 -8.43 5.34 3.94
CA ASN A 61 -7.12 5.27 4.56
C ASN A 61 -6.81 6.61 5.22
N PHE A 62 -6.71 7.66 4.41
CA PHE A 62 -6.36 9.02 4.82
C PHE A 62 -6.78 10.02 3.73
N THR A 63 -6.69 11.31 4.05
CA THR A 63 -7.05 12.43 3.17
C THR A 63 -5.92 13.44 3.04
N ASP A 64 -5.94 14.21 1.96
CA ASP A 64 -5.15 15.42 1.72
C ASP A 64 -3.62 15.28 1.56
N ILE A 65 -3.02 14.13 1.89
CA ILE A 65 -1.54 13.99 1.92
C ILE A 65 -0.94 13.41 0.62
N ILE A 66 -1.73 13.28 -0.44
CA ILE A 66 -1.27 12.92 -1.79
C ILE A 66 -1.42 14.13 -2.70
N GLY A 67 -0.34 14.50 -3.39
CA GLY A 67 -0.29 15.71 -4.21
C GLY A 67 -0.25 16.99 -3.37
N VAL A 68 0.50 17.01 -2.28
CA VAL A 68 0.62 18.16 -1.37
C VAL A 68 1.24 19.37 -2.10
N PRO A 69 0.54 20.52 -2.18
CA PRO A 69 1.09 21.74 -2.77
C PRO A 69 2.33 22.23 -2.03
N GLY A 70 3.37 22.61 -2.78
CA GLY A 70 4.60 23.15 -2.21
C GLY A 70 5.52 22.09 -1.57
N LEU A 71 5.16 20.81 -1.61
CA LEU A 71 6.08 19.71 -1.34
C LEU A 71 6.67 19.25 -2.66
N ASP A 72 7.98 19.35 -2.82
CA ASP A 72 8.68 18.84 -4.01
C ASP A 72 9.98 18.17 -3.59
N ILE A 73 9.94 16.85 -3.55
CA ILE A 73 11.08 16.04 -3.13
C ILE A 73 12.21 16.05 -4.16
N SER A 74 11.95 16.54 -5.37
CA SER A 74 12.92 16.63 -6.46
C SER A 74 13.60 18.00 -6.54
N ASP A 75 13.12 18.99 -5.77
CA ASP A 75 13.77 20.31 -5.65
C ASP A 75 14.90 20.24 -4.63
N GLU A 76 16.14 20.20 -5.12
CA GLU A 76 17.35 20.23 -4.30
C GLU A 76 17.51 21.49 -3.45
N ASN A 77 16.74 22.56 -3.74
CA ASN A 77 16.73 23.80 -2.96
C ASN A 77 15.64 23.82 -1.90
N GLN A 78 14.72 22.85 -1.89
CA GLN A 78 13.69 22.76 -0.86
C GLN A 78 14.33 22.38 0.48
N THR A 79 14.18 23.24 1.49
CA THR A 79 14.65 22.94 2.85
C THR A 79 13.66 22.02 3.59
N LEU A 80 14.16 21.29 4.60
CA LEU A 80 13.30 20.48 5.47
C LEU A 80 12.22 21.31 6.16
N ASP A 81 12.50 22.58 6.51
CA ASP A 81 11.51 23.47 7.12
C ASP A 81 10.38 23.85 6.14
N GLN A 82 10.71 24.08 4.86
CA GLN A 82 9.72 24.33 3.82
C GLN A 82 8.85 23.10 3.57
N ALA A 83 9.48 21.92 3.44
CA ALA A 83 8.75 20.66 3.29
C ALA A 83 7.84 20.39 4.50
N ARG A 84 8.36 20.56 5.72
CA ARG A 84 7.60 20.43 6.97
C ARG A 84 6.40 21.36 7.00
N ALA A 85 6.56 22.63 6.62
CA ALA A 85 5.46 23.59 6.57
C ALA A 85 4.37 23.17 5.57
N ALA A 86 4.75 22.70 4.37
CA ALA A 86 3.79 22.21 3.37
C ALA A 86 3.02 20.98 3.87
N VAL A 87 3.73 19.99 4.43
CA VAL A 87 3.14 18.76 4.98
C VAL A 87 2.16 19.07 6.09
N LEU A 88 2.56 19.89 7.08
CA LEU A 88 1.68 20.26 8.19
C LEU A 88 0.49 21.10 7.72
N GLY A 89 0.69 21.96 6.71
CA GLY A 89 -0.39 22.74 6.09
C GLY A 89 -1.46 21.88 5.42
N ALA A 90 -1.08 20.73 4.86
CA ALA A 90 -2.01 19.71 4.35
C ALA A 90 -2.56 18.78 5.46
N GLY A 91 -2.21 19.02 6.72
CA GLY A 91 -2.58 18.16 7.85
C GLY A 91 -1.78 16.85 7.93
N GLY A 92 -0.71 16.69 7.15
CA GLY A 92 0.19 15.55 7.27
C GLY A 92 0.94 15.54 8.60
N ALA A 93 1.64 14.43 8.86
CA ALA A 93 2.51 14.30 10.02
C ALA A 93 3.98 14.46 9.63
N TRP A 94 4.77 14.89 10.61
CA TRP A 94 6.21 15.08 10.51
C TRP A 94 6.91 14.48 11.73
N ASN A 95 8.02 13.77 11.50
CA ASN A 95 8.86 13.27 12.59
C ASN A 95 9.98 14.28 12.90
N ASP A 96 9.92 14.97 14.04
CA ASP A 96 11.00 15.91 14.42
C ASP A 96 12.19 15.23 15.13
N ASP A 97 12.01 13.99 15.58
CA ASP A 97 12.98 13.24 16.39
C ASP A 97 13.87 12.30 15.57
N VAL A 98 14.04 12.54 14.28
CA VAL A 98 14.77 11.68 13.34
C VAL A 98 16.27 11.67 13.64
N THR A 99 16.78 10.51 14.04
CA THR A 99 18.21 10.23 14.23
C THR A 99 18.63 9.13 13.26
N CYS A 100 19.51 9.47 12.32
CA CYS A 100 20.05 8.52 11.36
C CYS A 100 21.40 7.98 11.83
N ASN A 101 21.58 6.66 11.73
CA ASN A 101 22.91 6.08 11.59
C ASN A 101 23.28 6.05 10.11
N PRO A 102 24.57 5.88 9.75
CA PRO A 102 25.00 5.79 8.36
C PRO A 102 24.15 4.82 7.51
N PRO A 103 23.91 5.13 6.23
CA PRO A 103 24.57 6.20 5.48
C PRO A 103 23.96 7.60 5.74
N GLU A 104 24.82 8.60 5.79
CA GLU A 104 24.51 9.98 6.23
C GLU A 104 23.44 10.67 5.35
N ASP A 105 23.34 10.26 4.07
CA ASP A 105 22.38 10.76 3.09
C ASP A 105 20.92 10.40 3.39
N TRP A 106 20.65 9.46 4.30
CA TRP A 106 19.26 9.14 4.66
C TRP A 106 18.59 10.27 5.45
N SER A 107 19.38 11.06 6.17
CA SER A 107 18.88 12.21 6.95
C SER A 107 18.35 13.35 6.10
N SER A 108 18.72 13.42 4.82
CA SER A 108 18.20 14.42 3.87
C SER A 108 17.01 13.92 3.06
N LYS A 109 16.60 12.64 3.22
CA LYS A 109 15.46 12.08 2.49
C LYS A 109 14.16 12.38 3.22
N LEU A 110 13.20 12.96 2.50
CA LEU A 110 11.88 13.30 3.05
C LEU A 110 11.10 12.07 3.56
N SER A 111 11.38 10.88 3.03
CA SER A 111 10.78 9.62 3.48
C SER A 111 11.12 9.24 4.93
N ALA A 112 12.12 9.85 5.55
CA ALA A 112 12.39 9.68 6.99
C ALA A 112 11.45 10.52 7.87
N TYR A 113 10.90 11.60 7.32
CA TYR A 113 10.15 12.60 8.06
C TYR A 113 8.64 12.49 7.85
N THR A 114 8.20 12.11 6.65
CA THR A 114 6.79 12.07 6.27
C THR A 114 6.52 11.02 5.20
N THR A 115 5.25 10.61 5.13
CA THR A 115 4.65 9.76 4.10
C THR A 115 3.88 10.56 3.06
N ALA A 116 3.76 11.89 3.25
CA ALA A 116 3.09 12.75 2.29
C ALA A 116 3.85 12.80 0.95
N VAL A 117 3.09 12.88 -0.15
CA VAL A 117 3.63 12.88 -1.51
C VAL A 117 3.33 14.22 -2.17
N GLY A 118 4.34 14.86 -2.77
CA GLY A 118 4.20 16.12 -3.48
C GLY A 118 3.52 15.98 -4.84
N THR A 119 2.91 17.06 -5.35
CA THR A 119 2.22 17.06 -6.66
C THR A 119 3.16 16.68 -7.79
N THR A 120 4.35 17.31 -7.85
CA THR A 120 5.38 17.02 -8.87
C THR A 120 5.76 15.55 -8.87
N GLN A 121 6.03 14.98 -7.69
CA GLN A 121 6.41 13.58 -7.52
C GLN A 121 5.30 12.63 -8.02
N TYR A 122 4.04 12.92 -7.67
CA TYR A 122 2.92 12.10 -8.10
C TYR A 122 2.74 12.14 -9.62
N VAL A 123 2.79 13.33 -10.23
CA VAL A 123 2.69 13.50 -11.68
C VAL A 123 3.83 12.79 -12.41
N GLN A 124 5.08 12.97 -11.95
CA GLN A 124 6.25 12.33 -12.55
C GLN A 124 6.14 10.81 -12.60
N SER A 125 5.46 10.22 -11.63
CA SER A 125 5.40 8.77 -11.48
C SER A 125 4.12 8.16 -12.08
N TRP A 126 2.97 8.81 -11.94
CA TRP A 126 1.67 8.31 -12.41
C TRP A 126 1.20 8.90 -13.75
N GLY A 127 1.65 10.10 -14.12
CA GLY A 127 1.36 10.79 -15.39
C GLY A 127 0.63 12.13 -15.21
N GLU A 128 0.69 12.98 -16.23
CA GLU A 128 0.09 14.34 -16.21
C GLU A 128 -1.44 14.36 -16.04
N ALA A 129 -2.12 13.27 -16.42
CA ALA A 129 -3.55 13.10 -16.21
C ALA A 129 -3.97 13.12 -14.73
N PHE A 130 -2.99 12.95 -13.83
CA PHE A 130 -3.18 12.90 -12.38
C PHE A 130 -2.61 14.15 -11.68
N ASN A 131 -2.51 15.28 -12.39
CA ASN A 131 -2.06 16.55 -11.83
C ASN A 131 -3.16 17.23 -11.01
N ALA A 132 -3.33 16.75 -9.79
CA ALA A 132 -4.24 17.34 -8.82
C ALA A 132 -3.62 17.28 -7.40
N VAL A 133 -4.27 17.98 -6.48
CA VAL A 133 -3.73 18.24 -5.14
C VAL A 133 -4.64 17.69 -4.06
N ASN A 134 -4.04 17.40 -2.90
CA ASN A 134 -4.73 16.98 -1.67
C ASN A 134 -5.74 15.84 -1.90
N TRP A 135 -5.28 14.76 -2.52
CA TRP A 135 -6.12 13.61 -2.79
C TRP A 135 -6.41 12.77 -1.54
N ASP A 136 -7.63 12.26 -1.54
CA ASP A 136 -8.12 11.26 -0.61
C ASP A 136 -7.79 9.87 -1.11
N VAL A 137 -7.61 8.94 -0.16
CA VAL A 137 -7.20 7.57 -0.46
C VAL A 137 -8.17 6.57 0.13
N VAL A 138 -8.78 5.77 -0.75
CA VAL A 138 -9.66 4.64 -0.38
C VAL A 138 -9.00 3.34 -0.77
N GLN A 139 -8.86 2.42 0.19
CA GLN A 139 -8.40 1.06 -0.07
C GLN A 139 -9.57 0.13 -0.35
N VAL A 140 -9.43 -0.69 -1.39
CA VAL A 140 -10.28 -1.85 -1.68
C VAL A 140 -9.42 -3.10 -1.60
N GLN A 141 -9.68 -3.96 -0.62
CA GLN A 141 -9.03 -5.26 -0.52
C GLN A 141 -9.85 -6.30 -1.28
N PHE A 142 -9.28 -6.93 -2.29
CA PHE A 142 -9.88 -8.09 -2.95
C PHE A 142 -9.39 -9.40 -2.36
N SER A 143 -10.20 -10.45 -2.52
CA SER A 143 -9.78 -11.81 -2.17
C SER A 143 -8.86 -12.43 -3.20
N TRP A 144 -8.97 -12.03 -4.47
CA TRP A 144 -8.14 -12.43 -5.60
C TRP A 144 -7.53 -11.19 -6.22
N PRO A 145 -6.30 -11.24 -6.75
CA PRO A 145 -5.66 -10.06 -7.32
C PRO A 145 -6.43 -9.58 -8.55
N PRO A 146 -6.78 -8.27 -8.65
CA PRO A 146 -7.20 -7.67 -9.92
C PRO A 146 -6.19 -7.90 -11.03
N ARG A 147 -6.69 -8.00 -12.26
CA ARG A 147 -5.86 -8.00 -13.46
C ARG A 147 -5.33 -6.58 -13.70
N PRO A 148 -4.01 -6.35 -13.64
CA PRO A 148 -3.49 -4.99 -13.60
C PRO A 148 -3.83 -4.14 -14.83
N SER A 149 -3.82 -4.71 -16.04
CA SER A 149 -4.15 -3.93 -17.27
C SER A 149 -5.63 -3.54 -17.42
N ARG A 150 -6.49 -3.99 -16.51
CA ARG A 150 -7.94 -3.74 -16.50
C ARG A 150 -8.39 -3.00 -15.25
N MET A 151 -7.46 -2.34 -14.57
CA MET A 151 -7.73 -1.61 -13.35
C MET A 151 -7.65 -0.13 -13.69
N GLN A 152 -8.77 0.56 -13.63
CA GLN A 152 -8.89 1.99 -13.84
C GLN A 152 -9.83 2.59 -12.80
N GLY A 153 -9.75 3.90 -12.56
CA GLY A 153 -10.68 4.60 -11.67
C GLY A 153 -12.15 4.40 -12.07
N SER A 154 -12.43 4.36 -13.39
CA SER A 154 -13.75 4.13 -13.98
C SER A 154 -14.38 2.77 -13.66
N ASP A 155 -13.59 1.77 -13.24
CA ASP A 155 -14.11 0.48 -12.81
C ASP A 155 -14.83 0.55 -11.45
N PHE A 156 -14.73 1.67 -10.72
CA PHE A 156 -15.22 1.81 -9.35
C PHE A 156 -16.25 2.93 -9.20
N GLU A 157 -17.36 2.63 -8.54
CA GLU A 157 -18.29 3.61 -7.98
C GLU A 157 -18.18 3.60 -6.46
N VAL A 158 -17.70 4.70 -5.88
CA VAL A 158 -17.63 4.91 -4.43
C VAL A 158 -18.90 5.62 -3.99
N THR A 159 -19.64 5.04 -3.06
CA THR A 159 -20.78 5.70 -2.40
C THR A 159 -20.34 6.21 -1.04
N LEU A 160 -20.55 7.50 -0.79
CA LEU A 160 -20.28 8.16 0.49
C LEU A 160 -21.48 8.04 1.44
N ASN A 161 -21.27 8.33 2.73
CA ASN A 161 -22.28 8.27 3.77
C ASN A 161 -23.47 9.22 3.56
N ASP A 162 -23.32 10.29 2.76
CA ASP A 162 -24.40 11.20 2.39
C ASP A 162 -25.17 10.75 1.12
N GLY A 163 -24.83 9.59 0.56
CA GLY A 163 -25.42 9.04 -0.66
C GLY A 163 -24.76 9.53 -1.96
N THR A 164 -23.80 10.45 -1.89
CA THR A 164 -23.02 10.90 -3.05
C THR A 164 -22.28 9.72 -3.67
N LYS A 165 -22.26 9.69 -5.01
CA LYS A 165 -21.51 8.71 -5.79
C LYS A 165 -20.35 9.39 -6.49
N VAL A 166 -19.16 8.80 -6.37
CA VAL A 166 -17.91 9.34 -6.88
C VAL A 166 -17.19 8.27 -7.68
N THR A 167 -16.71 8.64 -8.86
CA THR A 167 -15.75 7.83 -9.62
C THR A 167 -14.36 8.33 -9.26
N PRO A 168 -13.47 7.46 -8.73
CA PRO A 168 -12.08 7.83 -8.46
C PRO A 168 -11.34 8.22 -9.74
N ASP A 169 -10.38 9.13 -9.61
CA ASP A 169 -9.55 9.55 -10.74
C ASP A 169 -8.53 8.46 -11.09
N ASN A 170 -7.95 7.82 -10.09
CA ASN A 170 -6.91 6.80 -10.25
C ASN A 170 -7.22 5.53 -9.44
N ALA A 171 -6.89 4.37 -10.00
CA ALA A 171 -6.88 3.08 -9.31
C ALA A 171 -5.52 2.40 -9.55
N THR A 172 -4.84 2.00 -8.48
CA THR A 172 -3.51 1.39 -8.57
C THR A 172 -3.32 0.29 -7.52
N VAL A 173 -2.41 -0.65 -7.78
CA VAL A 173 -1.93 -1.61 -6.77
C VAL A 173 -0.81 -1.00 -5.91
N GLY A 174 -0.21 0.12 -6.35
CA GLY A 174 0.80 0.84 -5.58
C GLY A 174 0.25 1.33 -4.25
N PRO A 175 1.04 1.26 -3.17
CA PRO A 175 2.48 0.92 -3.14
C PRO A 175 2.84 -0.57 -3.09
N ASN A 176 1.91 -1.51 -3.27
CA ASN A 176 2.22 -2.96 -3.33
C ASN A 176 2.89 -3.29 -4.68
N PHE A 177 4.22 -3.20 -4.73
CA PHE A 177 4.96 -3.21 -5.99
C PHE A 177 5.42 -4.62 -6.41
N GLU A 178 5.50 -5.53 -5.46
CA GLU A 178 5.82 -6.94 -5.64
C GLU A 178 4.73 -7.63 -6.44
N TYR A 179 5.15 -8.48 -7.38
CA TYR A 179 4.23 -9.26 -8.19
C TYR A 179 3.42 -10.27 -7.37
N ASN A 180 3.83 -10.56 -6.12
CA ASN A 180 3.07 -11.45 -5.24
C ASN A 180 2.05 -10.72 -4.34
N GLU A 181 1.97 -9.39 -4.37
CA GLU A 181 1.16 -8.59 -3.42
C GLU A 181 -0.06 -7.86 -4.00
N GLY A 182 -0.39 -8.09 -5.27
CA GLY A 182 -1.40 -7.32 -6.01
C GLY A 182 -2.87 -7.49 -5.64
N THR A 183 -3.24 -7.81 -4.39
CA THR A 183 -4.66 -7.94 -3.95
C THR A 183 -5.29 -6.66 -3.43
N THR A 184 -4.47 -5.67 -3.14
CA THR A 184 -4.90 -4.37 -2.63
C THR A 184 -4.97 -3.38 -3.78
N VAL A 185 -6.11 -2.68 -3.88
CA VAL A 185 -6.28 -1.55 -4.78
C VAL A 185 -6.41 -0.28 -3.96
N VAL A 186 -5.71 0.75 -4.39
CA VAL A 186 -5.72 2.09 -3.85
C VAL A 186 -6.41 3.00 -4.87
N LEU A 187 -7.53 3.57 -4.46
CA LEU A 187 -8.32 4.54 -5.21
C LEU A 187 -7.95 5.94 -4.73
N ASN A 188 -7.64 6.83 -5.66
CA ASN A 188 -7.29 8.21 -5.34
C ASN A 188 -8.26 9.18 -6.04
N GLY A 189 -8.60 10.27 -5.35
CA GLY A 189 -9.38 11.37 -5.91
C GLY A 189 -9.67 12.45 -4.87
N PRO A 190 -10.11 13.65 -5.28
CA PRO A 190 -10.24 14.82 -4.40
C PRO A 190 -11.51 14.85 -3.53
N ALA A 191 -12.38 13.85 -3.65
CA ALA A 191 -13.71 13.86 -3.03
C ALA A 191 -14.13 12.49 -2.50
N LEU A 192 -13.19 11.70 -1.96
CA LEU A 192 -13.48 10.39 -1.40
C LEU A 192 -13.68 10.40 0.12
N GLY A 193 -13.31 11.49 0.81
CA GLY A 193 -13.56 11.63 2.23
C GLY A 193 -13.23 13.02 2.78
N ASN A 194 -13.24 13.14 4.11
CA ASN A 194 -12.65 14.26 4.83
C ASN A 194 -12.22 13.82 6.24
N ARG A 195 -11.56 14.74 6.96
CA ARG A 195 -10.98 14.48 8.28
C ARG A 195 -11.97 14.58 9.43
N LEU A 196 -13.26 14.68 9.17
CA LEU A 196 -14.23 14.90 10.24
C LEU A 196 -14.57 13.56 10.94
N PRO A 197 -14.84 13.56 12.25
CA PRO A 197 -15.37 12.38 12.93
C PRO A 197 -16.82 12.14 12.51
N LYS A 198 -17.32 10.91 12.63
CA LYS A 198 -18.68 10.51 12.23
C LYS A 198 -19.80 11.28 12.95
N GLY A 199 -19.51 11.86 14.11
CA GLY A 199 -20.44 12.70 14.86
C GLY A 199 -20.64 14.10 14.24
N ASP A 200 -19.78 14.52 13.32
CA ASP A 200 -19.88 15.80 12.64
C ASP A 200 -20.88 15.71 11.45
N PRO A 201 -21.83 16.64 11.30
CA PRO A 201 -22.81 16.61 10.20
C PRO A 201 -22.18 16.78 8.80
N GLY A 202 -20.97 17.35 8.71
CA GLY A 202 -20.23 17.53 7.46
C GLY A 202 -19.34 16.34 7.09
N VAL A 203 -19.32 15.28 7.89
CA VAL A 203 -18.44 14.13 7.66
C VAL A 203 -18.71 13.45 6.31
N ARG A 204 -17.63 13.15 5.59
CA ARG A 204 -17.66 12.39 4.34
C ARG A 204 -16.70 11.22 4.42
N TYR A 205 -17.20 10.02 4.14
CA TYR A 205 -16.39 8.81 4.08
C TYR A 205 -17.09 7.74 3.22
N PRO A 206 -16.34 6.82 2.58
CA PRO A 206 -16.89 5.76 1.75
C PRO A 206 -17.65 4.76 2.63
N VAL A 207 -18.90 4.49 2.28
CA VAL A 207 -19.71 3.43 2.90
C VAL A 207 -19.86 2.20 2.01
N SER A 208 -19.65 2.36 0.70
CA SER A 208 -19.66 1.25 -0.25
C SER A 208 -18.75 1.53 -1.43
N VAL A 209 -18.13 0.48 -1.96
CA VAL A 209 -17.47 0.51 -3.27
C VAL A 209 -18.03 -0.64 -4.10
N LYS A 210 -18.53 -0.30 -5.29
CA LYS A 210 -19.03 -1.26 -6.26
C LYS A 210 -18.14 -1.25 -7.49
N VAL A 211 -17.79 -2.44 -7.97
CA VAL A 211 -17.18 -2.57 -9.30
C VAL A 211 -18.27 -2.44 -10.35
N VAL A 212 -18.14 -1.47 -11.24
CA VAL A 212 -19.08 -1.18 -12.33
C VAL A 212 -18.50 -1.64 -13.67
N SER A 213 -19.35 -1.70 -14.69
CA SER A 213 -18.89 -2.02 -16.04
C SER A 213 -18.53 -0.74 -16.78
N ASP A 214 -17.41 -0.75 -17.48
CA ASP A 214 -17.01 0.28 -18.43
C ASP A 214 -16.56 -0.34 -19.77
N SER A 215 -15.77 0.37 -20.57
CA SER A 215 -15.21 -0.15 -21.83
C SER A 215 -14.12 -1.22 -21.65
N THR A 216 -13.54 -1.33 -20.46
CA THR A 216 -12.45 -2.23 -20.11
C THR A 216 -12.68 -2.95 -18.76
N PRO A 217 -13.81 -3.65 -18.56
CA PRO A 217 -14.26 -4.03 -17.23
C PRO A 217 -13.22 -4.79 -16.41
N LEU A 218 -13.11 -4.43 -15.13
CA LEU A 218 -12.22 -5.09 -14.19
C LEU A 218 -12.44 -6.60 -14.13
N GLN A 219 -11.32 -7.33 -14.14
CA GLN A 219 -11.26 -8.77 -13.97
C GLN A 219 -10.42 -9.11 -12.75
N LEU A 220 -10.77 -10.18 -12.04
CA LEU A 220 -9.88 -10.79 -11.04
C LEU A 220 -9.18 -12.01 -11.63
N VAL A 221 -7.96 -12.27 -11.16
CA VAL A 221 -7.16 -13.42 -11.53
C VAL A 221 -7.31 -14.50 -10.46
N GLY A 222 -8.00 -15.57 -10.80
CA GLY A 222 -8.21 -16.73 -9.94
C GLY A 222 -7.17 -17.84 -10.15
N PRO A 223 -7.39 -19.03 -9.56
CA PRO A 223 -6.48 -20.16 -9.65
C PRO A 223 -6.08 -20.50 -11.09
N LYS A 224 -4.79 -20.82 -11.29
CA LYS A 224 -4.19 -21.13 -12.60
C LYS A 224 -4.35 -19.99 -13.64
N GLY A 225 -4.42 -18.74 -13.19
CA GLY A 225 -4.56 -17.57 -14.05
C GLY A 225 -5.96 -17.39 -14.66
N ARG A 226 -6.99 -18.06 -14.13
CA ARG A 226 -8.36 -17.94 -14.65
C ARG A 226 -8.89 -16.52 -14.43
N LEU A 227 -9.27 -15.85 -15.51
CA LEU A 227 -9.90 -14.53 -15.43
C LEU A 227 -11.39 -14.64 -15.11
N VAL A 228 -11.87 -13.84 -14.17
CA VAL A 228 -13.29 -13.73 -13.82
C VAL A 228 -13.70 -12.26 -13.80
N SER A 229 -14.93 -11.94 -14.20
CA SER A 229 -15.43 -10.56 -14.09
C SER A 229 -15.53 -10.15 -12.63
N ALA A 230 -15.11 -8.93 -12.32
CA ALA A 230 -15.31 -8.31 -11.01
C ALA A 230 -16.60 -7.46 -10.96
N VAL A 231 -17.24 -7.19 -12.10
CA VAL A 231 -18.44 -6.34 -12.19
C VAL A 231 -19.54 -6.84 -11.26
N GLY A 232 -20.10 -5.92 -10.48
CA GLY A 232 -21.15 -6.19 -9.51
C GLY A 232 -20.65 -6.58 -8.13
N LEU A 233 -19.36 -6.90 -7.95
CA LEU A 233 -18.78 -7.06 -6.62
C LEU A 233 -18.92 -5.76 -5.83
N THR A 234 -19.37 -5.88 -4.59
CA THR A 234 -19.60 -4.75 -3.70
C THR A 234 -18.93 -5.02 -2.34
N GLY A 235 -18.18 -4.06 -1.85
CA GLY A 235 -17.67 -4.03 -0.48
C GLY A 235 -18.30 -2.88 0.29
N THR A 236 -18.43 -3.04 1.61
CA THR A 236 -19.04 -2.04 2.50
C THR A 236 -18.09 -1.63 3.60
N ASN A 237 -18.34 -0.44 4.14
CA ASN A 237 -17.61 0.15 5.24
C ASN A 237 -18.57 0.99 6.11
N ASP A 238 -18.35 0.99 7.42
CA ASP A 238 -19.15 1.74 8.38
C ASP A 238 -18.31 2.64 9.29
N ARG A 239 -16.99 2.74 9.01
CA ARG A 239 -16.00 3.45 9.84
C ARG A 239 -15.31 4.56 9.08
N THR A 240 -14.92 5.61 9.81
CA THR A 240 -13.91 6.57 9.36
C THR A 240 -12.67 6.44 10.24
N PRO A 241 -11.45 6.55 9.67
CA PRO A 241 -10.23 6.58 10.48
C PRO A 241 -10.15 7.83 11.35
N TYR A 242 -11.03 8.81 11.19
CA TYR A 242 -10.99 10.08 11.94
C TYR A 242 -11.94 10.15 13.13
N ASP A 243 -12.60 9.03 13.48
CA ASP A 243 -13.47 8.96 14.65
C ASP A 243 -12.72 9.21 15.96
N ASP A 244 -13.44 9.68 16.97
CA ASP A 244 -12.93 9.71 18.33
C ASP A 244 -12.86 8.29 18.91
N GLN A 245 -11.79 8.01 19.64
CA GLN A 245 -11.50 6.65 20.09
C GLN A 245 -12.06 6.39 21.49
N PRO A 246 -12.90 5.36 21.69
CA PRO A 246 -13.36 5.00 23.02
C PRO A 246 -12.21 4.45 23.89
N ALA A 247 -12.43 4.36 25.19
CA ALA A 247 -11.45 3.80 26.13
C ALA A 247 -11.12 2.31 25.84
N ASP A 248 -12.06 1.58 25.26
CA ASP A 248 -11.87 0.18 24.87
C ASP A 248 -11.17 0.07 23.50
N PRO A 249 -9.92 -0.41 23.44
CA PRO A 249 -9.14 -0.51 22.21
C PRO A 249 -9.69 -1.53 21.22
N ALA A 250 -10.60 -2.43 21.63
CA ALA A 250 -11.25 -3.34 20.70
C ALA A 250 -12.21 -2.61 19.74
N LYS A 251 -12.60 -1.38 20.09
CA LYS A 251 -13.54 -0.55 19.34
C LYS A 251 -12.87 0.56 18.53
N TRP A 252 -11.53 0.62 18.54
CA TRP A 252 -10.82 1.64 17.75
C TRP A 252 -11.04 1.46 16.25
N THR A 253 -11.00 2.57 15.52
CA THR A 253 -11.42 2.65 14.11
C THR A 253 -10.27 2.70 13.11
N GLY A 254 -9.03 2.70 13.57
CA GLY A 254 -7.84 2.72 12.74
C GLY A 254 -7.63 1.46 11.88
N PRO A 255 -6.45 1.34 11.25
CA PRO A 255 -6.18 0.28 10.29
C PRO A 255 -6.24 -1.11 10.96
N ARG A 256 -6.63 -2.14 10.20
CA ARG A 256 -6.86 -3.49 10.73
C ARG A 256 -6.37 -4.60 9.81
N MET A 257 -6.15 -5.78 10.36
CA MET A 257 -5.93 -7.00 9.60
C MET A 257 -7.27 -7.44 8.99
N ILE A 258 -7.25 -7.87 7.73
CA ILE A 258 -8.42 -8.40 7.03
C ILE A 258 -8.27 -9.88 6.65
N ALA A 259 -7.03 -10.36 6.54
CA ALA A 259 -6.68 -11.78 6.51
C ALA A 259 -5.25 -12.01 6.99
N ALA A 260 -4.97 -13.26 7.36
CA ALA A 260 -3.62 -13.73 7.63
C ALA A 260 -3.47 -15.18 7.18
N LYS A 261 -2.31 -15.54 6.65
CA LYS A 261 -2.04 -16.86 6.07
C LYS A 261 -0.65 -17.34 6.46
N ILE A 262 -0.55 -18.61 6.87
CA ILE A 262 0.74 -19.24 7.13
C ILE A 262 1.18 -20.05 5.92
N THR A 263 2.38 -19.78 5.40
CA THR A 263 2.95 -20.50 4.26
C THR A 263 4.40 -20.89 4.51
N ARG A 264 4.95 -21.71 3.63
CA ARG A 264 6.40 -21.80 3.46
C ARG A 264 6.90 -20.45 2.94
N MET A 265 8.10 -20.07 3.33
CA MET A 265 8.75 -18.91 2.73
C MET A 265 9.05 -19.22 1.26
N SER A 266 8.69 -18.31 0.37
CA SER A 266 9.00 -18.33 -1.06
C SER A 266 9.50 -16.95 -1.45
N THR A 267 10.41 -16.89 -2.40
CA THR A 267 10.86 -15.63 -3.01
C THR A 267 10.20 -15.38 -4.37
N ASP A 268 9.24 -16.23 -4.75
CA ASP A 268 8.51 -16.07 -6.00
C ASP A 268 7.65 -14.81 -5.96
N GLY A 269 7.88 -13.91 -6.92
CA GLY A 269 7.13 -12.67 -7.05
C GLY A 269 7.49 -11.58 -6.04
N GLU A 270 8.54 -11.75 -5.21
CA GLU A 270 9.12 -10.68 -4.36
C GLU A 270 9.88 -9.62 -5.19
N GLY A 271 9.95 -9.82 -6.50
CA GLY A 271 10.38 -8.78 -7.43
C GLY A 271 9.19 -7.90 -7.82
N GLY A 272 9.46 -6.63 -8.10
CA GLY A 272 8.51 -5.70 -8.72
C GLY A 272 8.99 -5.23 -10.09
N PRO A 273 8.36 -4.18 -10.65
CA PRO A 273 8.88 -3.48 -11.81
C PRO A 273 10.36 -3.09 -11.68
N ALA A 274 11.13 -3.23 -12.76
CA ALA A 274 12.57 -2.95 -12.76
C ALA A 274 12.92 -1.52 -12.30
N LEU A 275 12.05 -0.54 -12.56
CA LEU A 275 12.24 0.84 -12.13
C LEU A 275 12.12 1.04 -10.60
N LEU A 276 11.53 0.07 -9.89
CA LEU A 276 11.37 0.06 -8.43
C LEU A 276 12.34 -0.91 -7.74
N ALA A 277 12.98 -1.80 -8.52
CA ALA A 277 13.91 -2.80 -8.02
C ALA A 277 15.21 -2.18 -7.47
N SER A 278 15.59 -0.98 -7.91
CA SER A 278 16.74 -0.26 -7.39
C SER A 278 16.35 0.54 -6.14
N GLY A 279 16.33 -0.10 -4.97
CA GLY A 279 16.32 0.58 -3.67
C GLY A 279 15.28 0.10 -2.68
N LEU A 280 14.10 -0.33 -3.14
CA LEU A 280 13.03 -0.85 -2.28
C LEU A 280 13.04 -2.38 -2.19
N LEU A 281 13.28 -3.06 -3.33
CA LEU A 281 13.08 -4.50 -3.47
C LEU A 281 14.39 -5.25 -3.76
N PRO A 282 14.53 -6.54 -3.36
CA PRO A 282 13.61 -7.29 -2.51
C PRO A 282 13.82 -6.96 -1.01
N ASN A 283 12.72 -6.96 -0.28
CA ASN A 283 12.56 -6.72 1.16
C ASN A 283 11.99 -7.95 1.90
N ASP A 284 11.87 -9.09 1.20
CA ASP A 284 11.32 -10.33 1.75
C ASP A 284 12.14 -10.92 2.91
N GLY A 285 11.54 -11.87 3.64
CA GLY A 285 12.20 -12.46 4.80
C GLY A 285 13.53 -13.17 4.50
N VAL A 286 13.73 -13.72 3.30
CA VAL A 286 15.03 -14.26 2.85
C VAL A 286 16.02 -13.13 2.60
N ALA A 287 15.60 -12.03 1.99
CA ALA A 287 16.44 -10.86 1.75
C ALA A 287 16.94 -10.22 3.06
N ILE A 288 16.06 -10.10 4.07
CA ILE A 288 16.38 -9.48 5.37
C ILE A 288 17.12 -10.43 6.32
N PHE A 289 16.63 -11.67 6.51
CA PHE A 289 17.13 -12.58 7.55
C PHE A 289 17.95 -13.77 7.04
N GLY A 290 18.01 -13.95 5.72
CA GLY A 290 18.67 -15.07 5.08
C GLY A 290 17.84 -16.37 5.09
N LYS A 291 18.06 -17.19 4.06
CA LYS A 291 17.32 -18.45 3.81
C LYS A 291 17.33 -19.44 4.98
N ALA A 292 18.41 -19.45 5.77
CA ALA A 292 18.53 -20.33 6.93
C ALA A 292 17.53 -19.98 8.05
N ASN A 293 17.19 -18.69 8.18
CA ASN A 293 16.26 -18.19 9.19
C ASN A 293 14.84 -18.02 8.65
N ALA A 294 14.67 -17.66 7.38
CA ALA A 294 13.36 -17.49 6.76
C ALA A 294 12.87 -18.80 6.12
N LYS A 295 12.23 -19.67 6.92
CA LYS A 295 11.71 -20.97 6.43
C LYS A 295 10.20 -20.97 6.19
N TYR A 296 9.48 -20.16 6.94
CA TYR A 296 8.04 -19.99 6.89
C TYR A 296 7.69 -18.52 7.12
N ARG A 297 6.46 -18.14 6.78
CA ARG A 297 5.91 -16.82 7.08
C ARG A 297 4.47 -16.91 7.54
N VAL A 298 4.06 -15.96 8.37
CA VAL A 298 2.66 -15.54 8.44
C VAL A 298 2.58 -14.21 7.71
N ARG A 299 1.94 -14.20 6.55
CA ARG A 299 1.63 -12.98 5.81
C ARG A 299 0.29 -12.42 6.25
N ILE A 300 0.23 -11.12 6.48
CA ILE A 300 -0.96 -10.40 6.97
C ILE A 300 -1.38 -9.41 5.90
N ALA A 301 -2.62 -9.50 5.42
CA ALA A 301 -3.23 -8.42 4.63
C ALA A 301 -3.87 -7.39 5.58
N THR A 302 -3.61 -6.12 5.29
CA THR A 302 -4.13 -4.97 6.03
C THR A 302 -5.30 -4.30 5.29
N LEU A 303 -6.13 -3.57 6.02
CA LEU A 303 -7.21 -2.74 5.51
C LEU A 303 -7.23 -1.42 6.27
N GLY A 304 -7.37 -0.31 5.55
CA GLY A 304 -7.23 1.03 6.09
C GLY A 304 -5.81 1.57 5.95
N GLY A 305 -4.99 1.03 5.05
CA GLY A 305 -3.62 1.46 4.81
C GLY A 305 -2.57 0.55 5.44
N ALA A 306 -1.31 0.80 5.08
CA ALA A 306 -0.15 0.07 5.57
C ALA A 306 -0.01 0.23 7.08
N PHE A 307 0.48 -0.79 7.78
CA PHE A 307 0.72 -0.64 9.21
C PHE A 307 2.07 0.06 9.44
N SER A 308 1.98 1.24 10.02
CA SER A 308 3.10 2.00 10.56
C SER A 308 2.98 2.12 12.09
N PRO A 309 4.07 2.21 12.84
CA PRO A 309 4.05 2.48 14.27
C PRO A 309 3.45 3.84 14.68
N ASN A 310 3.49 4.84 13.80
CA ASN A 310 2.97 6.19 14.05
C ASN A 310 2.35 6.87 12.82
N GLY A 311 2.37 6.21 11.66
CA GLY A 311 1.88 6.75 10.39
C GLY A 311 2.91 7.50 9.56
N SER A 312 4.17 7.55 9.99
CA SER A 312 5.22 8.24 9.23
C SER A 312 6.54 7.49 9.18
N ARG A 313 6.78 6.53 10.09
CA ARG A 313 7.98 5.68 10.07
C ARG A 313 7.68 4.25 9.66
N ALA A 314 8.68 3.57 9.13
CA ALA A 314 8.61 2.14 8.87
C ALA A 314 8.51 1.30 10.15
N MET A 315 7.99 0.08 10.00
CA MET A 315 8.00 -0.94 11.05
C MET A 315 9.27 -1.79 10.92
N TYR A 316 10.14 -1.78 11.94
CA TYR A 316 11.44 -2.41 11.79
C TYR A 316 11.42 -3.93 11.96
N PRO A 317 12.40 -4.63 11.36
CA PRO A 317 12.44 -6.09 11.39
C PRO A 317 12.48 -6.73 12.79
N ASP A 318 12.95 -6.04 13.85
CA ASP A 318 12.95 -6.57 15.21
C ASP A 318 11.79 -6.12 16.12
N GLU A 319 10.81 -5.39 15.59
CA GLU A 319 9.70 -4.83 16.38
C GLU A 319 8.50 -5.77 16.57
N TYR A 320 8.62 -7.06 16.21
CA TYR A 320 7.56 -8.06 16.38
C TYR A 320 6.87 -7.99 17.75
N ARG A 321 7.65 -7.91 18.84
CA ARG A 321 7.12 -7.89 20.21
C ARG A 321 6.31 -6.62 20.52
N SER A 322 6.54 -5.52 19.82
CA SER A 322 5.84 -4.25 20.02
C SER A 322 4.41 -4.29 19.48
N PHE A 323 4.15 -5.09 18.45
CA PHE A 323 2.90 -5.01 17.68
C PHE A 323 2.13 -6.34 17.60
N PHE A 324 2.82 -7.47 17.54
CA PHE A 324 2.20 -8.75 17.20
C PHE A 324 2.37 -9.82 18.27
N GLN A 325 1.44 -10.78 18.22
CA GLN A 325 1.53 -12.04 18.94
C GLN A 325 0.91 -13.15 18.10
N LEU A 326 1.71 -14.14 17.72
CA LEU A 326 1.23 -15.41 17.19
C LEU A 326 0.68 -16.28 18.33
N VAL A 327 -0.29 -17.11 17.99
CA VAL A 327 -0.97 -18.02 18.91
C VAL A 327 -0.87 -19.42 18.37
N ALA A 328 -0.22 -20.30 19.14
CA ALA A 328 -0.22 -21.73 18.90
C ALA A 328 -1.32 -22.44 19.70
N ARG A 329 -1.73 -23.63 19.26
CA ARG A 329 -2.66 -24.51 19.97
C ARG A 329 -2.05 -25.89 20.18
N THR A 330 -2.00 -26.35 21.43
CA THR A 330 -1.49 -27.68 21.79
C THR A 330 -2.47 -28.78 21.38
N LYS A 331 -2.02 -30.05 21.43
CA LYS A 331 -2.88 -31.24 21.24
C LYS A 331 -4.07 -31.26 22.21
N SER A 332 -3.88 -30.76 23.44
CA SER A 332 -4.93 -30.63 24.46
C SER A 332 -5.87 -29.45 24.25
N GLY A 333 -5.69 -28.64 23.20
CA GLY A 333 -6.51 -27.46 22.91
C GLY A 333 -6.09 -26.17 23.62
N ARG A 334 -5.09 -26.22 24.51
CA ARG A 334 -4.56 -25.04 25.20
C ARG A 334 -3.86 -24.09 24.21
N THR A 335 -4.14 -22.79 24.32
CA THR A 335 -3.44 -21.77 23.52
C THR A 335 -2.12 -21.37 24.16
N VAL A 336 -1.07 -21.23 23.35
CA VAL A 336 0.26 -20.80 23.77
C VAL A 336 0.63 -19.49 23.04
N PRO A 337 0.84 -18.38 23.76
CA PRO A 337 1.39 -17.14 23.21
C PRO A 337 2.82 -17.33 22.68
N ILE A 338 3.07 -16.91 21.46
CA ILE A 338 4.42 -16.80 20.89
C ILE A 338 4.72 -15.29 20.84
N VAL A 339 5.37 -14.75 21.86
CA VAL A 339 5.43 -13.30 22.10
C VAL A 339 6.77 -12.65 21.74
N ARG A 340 7.89 -13.37 21.83
CA ARG A 340 9.23 -12.83 21.58
C ARG A 340 9.78 -13.32 20.26
N SER A 341 10.40 -12.44 19.49
CA SER A 341 11.32 -12.80 18.42
C SER A 341 12.59 -13.42 19.01
N ASN A 342 13.31 -14.21 18.21
CA ASN A 342 14.55 -14.90 18.56
C ASN A 342 14.47 -15.81 19.81
N HIS A 343 13.26 -16.21 20.20
CA HIS A 343 13.02 -17.19 21.26
C HIS A 343 12.48 -18.49 20.67
N ARG A 344 13.00 -19.63 21.13
CA ARG A 344 12.53 -20.96 20.73
C ARG A 344 11.44 -21.44 21.67
N TYR A 345 10.22 -21.51 21.15
CA TYR A 345 9.08 -22.10 21.83
C TYR A 345 8.98 -23.59 21.46
N LEU A 346 8.61 -24.43 22.44
CA LEU A 346 8.27 -25.84 22.21
C LEU A 346 6.78 -26.03 22.48
N VAL A 347 6.03 -26.36 21.44
CA VAL A 347 4.58 -26.64 21.52
C VAL A 347 4.36 -28.10 21.20
N ASP A 348 4.01 -28.90 22.21
CA ASP A 348 3.98 -30.37 22.12
C ASP A 348 5.31 -30.98 21.63
N GLY A 349 6.44 -30.38 22.02
CA GLY A 349 7.79 -30.78 21.58
C GLY A 349 8.23 -30.18 20.23
N GLU A 350 7.32 -29.53 19.49
CA GLU A 350 7.63 -28.97 18.18
C GLU A 350 8.20 -27.54 18.28
N PRO A 351 9.34 -27.24 17.63
CA PRO A 351 9.97 -25.94 17.72
C PRO A 351 9.29 -24.88 16.83
N ILE A 352 9.06 -23.70 17.42
CA ILE A 352 8.59 -22.49 16.74
C ILE A 352 9.46 -21.31 17.19
N THR A 353 10.01 -20.55 16.25
CA THR A 353 10.73 -19.30 16.51
C THR A 353 10.29 -18.24 15.52
N VAL A 354 9.84 -17.09 16.06
CA VAL A 354 9.69 -15.86 15.27
C VAL A 354 11.07 -15.25 15.09
N VAL A 355 11.42 -14.94 13.86
CA VAL A 355 12.70 -14.31 13.51
C VAL A 355 12.55 -12.79 13.57
N GLY A 356 11.51 -12.25 12.95
CA GLY A 356 11.25 -10.82 12.87
C GLY A 356 10.13 -10.49 11.88
N ILE A 357 10.13 -9.26 11.39
CA ILE A 357 9.19 -8.69 10.42
C ILE A 357 9.93 -8.43 9.09
N ALA A 358 9.25 -8.64 7.96
CA ALA A 358 9.70 -8.28 6.62
C ALA A 358 8.55 -7.64 5.82
N ASP A 359 8.82 -7.23 4.57
CA ASP A 359 7.84 -6.58 3.66
C ASP A 359 7.31 -5.25 4.24
N ARG A 360 8.22 -4.40 4.73
CA ARG A 360 7.92 -3.09 5.37
C ARG A 360 9.03 -2.04 5.20
N THR A 361 10.20 -2.46 4.78
CA THR A 361 11.42 -1.63 4.77
C THR A 361 12.32 -2.09 3.65
N LEU A 362 13.10 -1.17 3.08
CA LEU A 362 14.24 -1.58 2.27
C LEU A 362 15.17 -2.52 3.04
N LYS A 363 15.87 -3.39 2.31
CA LYS A 363 16.85 -4.30 2.91
C LYS A 363 18.02 -3.51 3.50
N ALA A 364 18.18 -3.57 4.82
CA ALA A 364 19.30 -2.99 5.53
C ALA A 364 19.86 -3.94 6.61
N PRO A 365 21.17 -3.87 6.93
CA PRO A 365 21.76 -4.51 8.10
C PRO A 365 21.15 -3.97 9.40
N ARG A 366 21.27 -4.77 10.47
CA ARG A 366 20.57 -4.53 11.73
C ARG A 366 20.90 -3.19 12.42
N ASP A 367 22.13 -2.73 12.30
CA ASP A 367 22.59 -1.44 12.83
C ASP A 367 21.98 -0.23 12.10
N GLN A 368 21.36 -0.45 10.95
CA GLN A 368 20.64 0.54 10.14
C GLN A 368 19.12 0.49 10.31
N TRP A 369 18.59 -0.35 11.21
CA TRP A 369 17.16 -0.35 11.55
C TRP A 369 16.84 0.82 12.49
N ASN A 370 16.78 2.03 11.91
CA ASN A 370 16.60 3.30 12.60
C ASN A 370 15.55 4.18 11.89
N GLN A 371 15.35 5.40 12.40
CA GLN A 371 14.31 6.36 11.96
C GLN A 371 14.38 6.73 10.48
N CYS A 372 15.51 6.50 9.82
CA CYS A 372 15.73 6.90 8.43
C CYS A 372 15.66 5.69 7.47
N LEU A 373 15.43 4.49 8.01
CA LEU A 373 15.13 3.32 7.19
C LEU A 373 13.78 3.53 6.51
N GLN A 374 13.82 3.71 5.20
CA GLN A 374 12.64 4.04 4.40
C GLN A 374 11.62 2.88 4.40
N ASP A 375 10.36 3.26 4.60
CA ASP A 375 9.18 2.43 4.45
C ASP A 375 8.87 2.23 2.95
N ASP A 376 8.40 1.04 2.59
CA ASP A 376 7.85 0.74 1.26
C ASP A 376 6.32 0.92 1.21
N SER A 377 5.67 1.15 2.35
CA SER A 377 4.23 1.40 2.50
C SER A 377 3.34 0.25 2.04
N GLU A 378 3.85 -0.98 1.99
CA GLU A 378 3.08 -2.18 1.62
C GLU A 378 1.85 -2.46 2.49
N ASN A 379 0.82 -3.05 1.89
CA ASN A 379 -0.39 -3.46 2.59
C ASN A 379 -0.38 -4.94 2.99
N GLN A 380 0.73 -5.65 2.73
CA GLN A 380 0.99 -6.97 3.29
C GLN A 380 2.25 -6.95 4.15
N ILE A 381 2.30 -7.82 5.16
CA ILE A 381 3.38 -7.83 6.16
C ILE A 381 3.73 -9.26 6.50
N ASP A 382 5.02 -9.57 6.54
CA ASP A 382 5.51 -10.89 6.84
C ASP A 382 6.05 -11.00 8.27
N ILE A 383 5.44 -11.87 9.08
CA ILE A 383 6.08 -12.38 10.30
C ILE A 383 6.91 -13.61 9.90
N VAL A 384 8.24 -13.44 9.92
CA VAL A 384 9.20 -14.46 9.46
C VAL A 384 9.45 -15.49 10.54
N LEU A 385 9.47 -16.77 10.16
CA LEU A 385 9.47 -17.91 11.07
C LEU A 385 10.52 -18.97 10.69
N LYS A 386 11.07 -19.62 11.72
CA LYS A 386 11.77 -20.91 11.62
C LYS A 386 11.26 -21.91 12.64
N GLY A 387 11.44 -23.19 12.33
CA GLY A 387 10.97 -24.29 13.17
C GLY A 387 10.69 -25.55 12.36
N SER A 388 9.93 -26.48 12.93
CA SER A 388 9.44 -27.67 12.23
C SER A 388 8.12 -27.37 11.52
N ARG A 389 7.82 -28.12 10.45
CA ARG A 389 6.51 -28.03 9.77
C ARG A 389 5.36 -28.38 10.73
N ALA A 390 5.56 -29.37 11.59
CA ALA A 390 4.59 -29.77 12.60
C ALA A 390 4.35 -28.65 13.63
N GLY A 391 5.38 -27.89 14.00
CA GLY A 391 5.25 -26.68 14.83
C GLY A 391 4.46 -25.57 14.13
N MET A 392 4.72 -25.31 12.84
CA MET A 392 3.95 -24.30 12.09
C MET A 392 2.46 -24.64 12.03
N ARG A 393 2.10 -25.92 11.87
CA ARG A 393 0.69 -26.39 11.92
C ARG A 393 -0.01 -26.16 13.26
N LYS A 394 0.74 -25.83 14.32
CA LYS A 394 0.16 -25.46 15.62
C LYS A 394 -0.29 -24.01 15.66
N LEU A 395 0.23 -23.14 14.78
CA LEU A 395 -0.14 -21.74 14.73
C LEU A 395 -1.57 -21.61 14.17
N VAL A 396 -2.43 -20.91 14.91
CA VAL A 396 -3.87 -20.80 14.59
C VAL A 396 -4.36 -19.37 14.45
N ALA A 397 -3.63 -18.39 15.01
CA ALA A 397 -3.99 -16.98 14.91
C ALA A 397 -2.78 -16.06 15.05
N VAL A 398 -2.93 -14.85 14.52
CA VAL A 398 -2.11 -13.68 14.86
C VAL A 398 -2.98 -12.67 15.59
N ARG A 399 -2.38 -11.92 16.51
CA ARG A 399 -3.03 -10.86 17.28
C ARG A 399 -2.26 -9.57 17.13
N VAL A 400 -3.00 -8.47 17.07
CA VAL A 400 -2.50 -7.13 17.41
C VAL A 400 -3.13 -6.79 18.76
N PRO A 401 -2.37 -6.79 19.86
CA PRO A 401 -2.91 -6.46 21.17
C PRO A 401 -3.27 -4.97 21.33
N ALA A 402 -2.70 -4.11 20.49
CA ALA A 402 -2.84 -2.65 20.43
C ALA A 402 -2.38 -1.86 21.67
N GLN A 403 -2.57 -2.36 22.89
CA GLN A 403 -2.12 -1.69 24.11
C GLN A 403 -1.90 -2.66 25.29
N GLY A 404 -1.13 -2.17 26.27
CA GLY A 404 -0.81 -2.88 27.52
C GLY A 404 0.40 -3.80 27.37
N ASN A 405 1.08 -4.12 28.48
CA ASN A 405 2.26 -5.01 28.49
C ASN A 405 3.33 -4.65 27.45
N GLY A 406 3.57 -3.36 27.20
CA GLY A 406 4.53 -2.88 26.22
C GLY A 406 4.12 -3.03 24.74
N TYR A 407 2.88 -3.44 24.45
CA TYR A 407 2.33 -3.37 23.10
C TYR A 407 1.90 -1.95 22.75
N LYS A 408 2.06 -1.58 21.48
CA LYS A 408 1.67 -0.29 20.90
C LYS A 408 0.64 -0.50 19.78
N PRO A 409 -0.21 0.49 19.48
CA PRO A 409 -1.07 0.44 18.31
C PRO A 409 -0.26 0.65 17.04
N LEU A 410 -0.94 0.47 15.91
CA LEU A 410 -0.45 0.76 14.57
C LEU A 410 -1.34 1.83 13.95
N TYR A 411 -0.81 2.56 12.98
CA TYR A 411 -1.46 3.62 12.23
C TYR A 411 -1.23 3.38 10.74
N ASN A 412 -1.89 4.17 9.90
CA ASN A 412 -1.59 4.28 8.48
C ASN A 412 -0.89 5.62 8.20
N ASP A 413 -0.57 5.92 6.94
CA ASP A 413 0.21 7.11 6.56
C ASP A 413 -0.39 8.46 7.01
N GLY A 414 -1.68 8.51 7.37
CA GLY A 414 -2.33 9.69 7.94
C GLY A 414 -2.24 9.80 9.47
N GLY A 415 -1.43 8.95 10.11
CA GLY A 415 -1.26 8.89 11.56
C GLY A 415 -0.50 10.10 12.13
N PRO A 416 -0.34 10.18 13.47
CA PRO A 416 0.17 11.38 14.15
C PRO A 416 1.65 11.68 13.97
N GLY A 417 2.46 10.78 13.42
CA GLY A 417 3.92 10.88 13.44
C GLY A 417 4.47 10.85 14.87
N SER A 418 5.73 11.26 15.05
CA SER A 418 6.32 11.41 16.40
C SER A 418 6.00 12.75 17.05
N THR A 419 5.74 13.79 16.25
CA THR A 419 5.40 15.14 16.73
C THR A 419 4.10 15.64 16.10
N PRO A 420 2.93 15.24 16.63
CA PRO A 420 1.64 15.67 16.08
C PRO A 420 1.46 17.19 16.21
N ALA A 421 0.99 17.83 15.15
CA ALA A 421 0.69 19.25 15.15
C ALA A 421 -0.59 19.55 15.96
N PRO A 422 -0.58 20.60 16.81
CA PRO A 422 -1.76 20.99 17.57
C PRO A 422 -2.95 21.31 16.66
N GLY A 423 -4.13 20.79 17.01
CA GLY A 423 -5.37 21.03 16.26
C GLY A 423 -5.55 20.17 15.01
N THR A 424 -4.53 19.41 14.59
CA THR A 424 -4.65 18.47 13.47
C THR A 424 -5.31 17.17 13.91
N ARG A 425 -6.30 16.73 13.13
CA ARG A 425 -6.93 15.42 13.29
C ARG A 425 -6.22 14.40 12.40
N TYR A 426 -5.60 13.42 13.04
CA TYR A 426 -4.90 12.31 12.41
C TYR A 426 -5.77 11.06 12.37
N THR A 427 -5.34 10.08 11.59
CA THR A 427 -6.00 8.77 11.57
C THR A 427 -5.82 8.05 12.91
N ALA A 428 -6.84 7.28 13.27
CA ALA A 428 -6.95 6.59 14.52
C ALA A 428 -5.97 5.42 14.64
N PRO A 429 -5.59 5.05 15.87
CA PRO A 429 -4.85 3.83 16.15
C PRO A 429 -5.63 2.56 15.79
N SER A 430 -4.90 1.50 15.45
CA SER A 430 -5.43 0.19 15.14
C SER A 430 -6.08 -0.47 16.37
N PRO A 431 -7.20 -1.17 16.20
CA PRO A 431 -7.85 -1.82 17.32
C PRO A 431 -7.10 -3.06 17.80
N ARG A 432 -7.42 -3.48 19.02
CA ARG A 432 -7.14 -4.84 19.48
C ARG A 432 -7.89 -5.83 18.60
N GLN A 433 -7.18 -6.80 18.04
CA GLN A 433 -7.75 -7.71 17.06
C GLN A 433 -7.03 -9.05 17.03
N THR A 434 -7.74 -10.08 16.59
CA THR A 434 -7.24 -11.43 16.38
C THR A 434 -7.70 -11.91 15.01
N MET A 435 -6.76 -12.34 14.18
CA MET A 435 -7.02 -12.90 12.87
C MET A 435 -6.65 -14.39 12.88
N ARG A 436 -7.56 -15.24 12.42
CA ARG A 436 -7.26 -16.67 12.24
C ARG A 436 -6.33 -16.85 11.05
N LEU A 437 -5.41 -17.81 11.17
CA LEU A 437 -4.51 -18.13 10.06
C LEU A 437 -5.21 -19.08 9.08
N ILE A 438 -5.17 -18.71 7.80
CA ILE A 438 -5.40 -19.65 6.71
C ILE A 438 -4.18 -20.58 6.66
N ASP A 439 -4.39 -21.90 6.68
CA ASP A 439 -3.31 -22.87 6.50
C ASP A 439 -2.96 -22.97 5.01
N GLY A 440 -1.83 -22.37 4.64
CA GLY A 440 -1.25 -22.40 3.31
C GLY A 440 0.07 -23.17 3.23
N LEU A 441 0.37 -24.05 4.19
CA LEU A 441 1.65 -24.79 4.22
C LEU A 441 1.79 -25.82 3.09
N ASP A 442 0.65 -26.33 2.61
CA ASP A 442 0.56 -27.36 1.56
C ASP A 442 0.09 -26.77 0.22
N ASN A 443 -0.80 -25.78 0.29
CA ASN A 443 -1.24 -24.98 -0.86
C ASN A 443 -1.28 -23.51 -0.42
N PRO A 444 -0.34 -22.67 -0.89
CA PRO A 444 -0.24 -21.29 -0.42
C PRO A 444 -1.42 -20.42 -0.85
N LEU A 445 -2.37 -20.94 -1.64
CA LEU A 445 -3.53 -20.20 -2.15
C LEU A 445 -3.04 -18.95 -2.89
N GLN A 446 -2.34 -19.17 -4.00
CA GLN A 446 -1.72 -18.15 -4.82
C GLN A 446 -2.07 -18.36 -6.30
N THR A 447 -1.86 -17.33 -7.10
CA THR A 447 -2.04 -17.38 -8.56
C THR A 447 -0.88 -16.76 -9.30
N THR A 448 -0.66 -17.21 -10.53
CA THR A 448 0.31 -16.63 -11.45
C THR A 448 -0.42 -16.34 -12.76
N PHE A 449 -0.23 -15.12 -13.26
CA PHE A 449 -0.76 -14.67 -14.54
C PHE A 449 0.23 -13.71 -15.16
N VAL A 450 0.80 -14.13 -16.29
CA VAL A 450 1.71 -13.31 -17.09
C VAL A 450 1.18 -13.29 -18.50
N ARG A 451 0.70 -12.15 -18.97
CA ARG A 451 0.33 -11.99 -20.37
C ARG A 451 1.61 -11.74 -21.17
N ARG A 452 2.08 -12.77 -21.89
CA ARG A 452 3.14 -12.59 -22.89
C ARG A 452 2.59 -11.73 -24.02
N LYS A 453 3.38 -10.73 -24.43
CA LYS A 453 3.07 -9.88 -25.59
C LYS A 453 3.05 -10.71 -26.87
#